data_AF-A0A962AVL6-F1
#
_entry.id   AF-A0A962AVL6-F1
#
_cell.length_a   1.000
_cell.length_b   1.000
_cell.length_c   1.000
_cell.angle_alpha   90.00
_cell.angle_beta   90.00
_cell.angle_gamma   90.00
#
_symmetry.space_group_name_H-M   'P 1'
#
loop_
_entity.id
_entity.type
_entity.pdbx_description
1 polymer ?
#
loop_
_entity_poly.entity_id
_entity_poly.type
_entity_poly.pdbx_seq_one_letter_code
_entity_poly.pdbx_strand_id
1 'polypeptide(L)'
;ITLGLGELVSAFALLMRTFFGGEDGISTNRAKLLPVFGYKFGPQIQIYYLIAIWCFVCVALMYAITRTPLGRMCNAVRDNPERAEFVGYSAQRVRFIAFSLSATFAGVAGALSAINFELMNSHAAGAGQSGAVLLMTYVGGVGQFIGPIIGAVLITFLQTSLSDVTKAWMLYFGLLFIGVVLFAPGGISGWLALHAPLVRGGRIFRLAPAYALAALPFAALFVGMVLLIELSYHMLVDAASEGTKTSVFHIAMDGASAPPWIATVVLLVGGVLGLRAVWPKIGEAWAAATEPTGGEA
;
A
#
# COMPACT_ATOMS: atom_id res chain seq x y z
N ILE A 1 11.03 -12.58 -13.85
CA ILE A 1 10.29 -13.21 -14.97
C ILE A 1 8.90 -12.61 -15.13
N THR A 2 8.04 -12.59 -14.09
CA THR A 2 6.68 -12.01 -14.18
C THR A 2 6.68 -10.52 -14.52
N LEU A 3 7.55 -9.72 -13.90
CA LEU A 3 7.67 -8.28 -14.21
C LEU A 3 8.13 -8.04 -15.66
N GLY A 4 9.10 -8.83 -16.14
CA GLY A 4 9.55 -8.75 -17.54
C GLY A 4 8.45 -9.12 -18.54
N LEU A 5 7.59 -10.09 -18.20
CA LEU A 5 6.39 -10.40 -19.01
C LEU A 5 5.40 -9.23 -19.01
N GLY A 6 5.19 -8.58 -17.86
CA GLY A 6 4.33 -7.39 -17.75
C GLY A 6 4.84 -6.23 -18.60
N GLU A 7 6.14 -5.94 -18.55
CA GLU A 7 6.78 -4.92 -19.39
C GLU A 7 6.71 -5.25 -20.87
N LEU A 8 6.85 -6.52 -21.25
CA LEU A 8 6.64 -6.96 -22.63
C LEU A 8 5.20 -6.64 -23.09
N VAL A 9 4.19 -6.94 -22.27
CA VAL A 9 2.79 -6.62 -22.57
C VAL A 9 2.57 -5.11 -22.67
N SER A 10 3.16 -4.33 -21.77
CA SER A 10 3.12 -2.85 -21.82
C SER A 10 3.71 -2.31 -23.12
N ALA A 11 4.91 -2.77 -23.49
CA ALA A 11 5.56 -2.38 -24.75
C ALA A 11 4.77 -2.84 -25.98
N PHE A 12 4.16 -4.02 -25.93
CA PHE A 12 3.30 -4.53 -26.99
C PHE A 12 2.04 -3.67 -27.19
N ALA A 13 1.40 -3.24 -26.08
CA ALA A 13 0.26 -2.34 -26.12
C ALA A 13 0.62 -0.97 -26.73
N LEU A 14 1.82 -0.45 -26.46
CA LEU A 14 2.33 0.78 -27.08
C LEU A 14 2.55 0.63 -28.60
N LEU A 15 3.08 -0.52 -29.04
CA LEU A 15 3.40 -0.76 -30.45
C LEU A 15 2.13 -1.04 -31.30
N MET A 16 1.18 -1.81 -30.77
CA MET A 16 -0.04 -2.19 -31.48
C MET A 16 -1.14 -1.12 -31.40
N ARG A 17 -0.88 0.03 -32.02
CA ARG A 17 -1.80 1.19 -32.00
C ARG A 17 -3.21 0.88 -32.52
N THR A 18 -3.35 0.02 -33.53
CA THR A 18 -4.65 -0.32 -34.10
C THR A 18 -5.58 -1.04 -33.12
N PHE A 19 -5.00 -1.82 -32.20
CA PHE A 19 -5.79 -2.59 -31.23
C PHE A 19 -5.85 -1.91 -29.86
N PHE A 20 -4.75 -1.31 -29.40
CA PHE A 20 -4.60 -0.75 -28.05
C PHE A 20 -4.64 0.78 -27.99
N GLY A 21 -4.69 1.47 -29.13
CA GLY A 21 -4.64 2.95 -29.18
C GLY A 21 -3.27 3.56 -28.91
N GLY A 22 -2.24 2.76 -28.58
CA GLY A 22 -0.89 3.26 -28.33
C GLY A 22 -0.80 4.05 -27.02
N GLU A 23 -0.26 5.27 -27.08
CA GLU A 23 -0.15 6.17 -25.92
C GLU A 23 -1.50 6.77 -25.50
N ASP A 24 -2.36 7.08 -26.47
CA ASP A 24 -3.69 7.66 -26.23
C ASP A 24 -4.65 6.66 -25.56
N GLY A 25 -4.38 5.36 -25.76
CA GLY A 25 -5.20 4.28 -25.22
C GLY A 25 -6.56 4.12 -25.91
N ILE A 26 -7.44 3.33 -25.31
CA ILE A 26 -8.80 3.11 -25.78
C ILE A 26 -9.77 3.75 -24.79
N SER A 27 -10.57 4.70 -25.28
CA SER A 27 -11.75 5.18 -24.55
C SER A 27 -12.91 4.21 -24.74
N THR A 28 -13.52 3.74 -23.65
CA THR A 28 -14.78 3.02 -23.68
C THR A 28 -15.92 3.95 -23.29
N ASN A 29 -17.14 3.62 -23.69
CA ASN A 29 -18.33 4.35 -23.27
C ASN A 29 -19.24 3.41 -22.49
N ARG A 30 -19.33 3.64 -21.18
CA ARG A 30 -20.13 2.82 -20.27
C ARG A 30 -21.62 2.82 -20.61
N ALA A 31 -22.15 3.87 -21.24
CA ALA A 31 -23.55 3.96 -21.65
C ALA A 31 -23.88 3.08 -22.87
N LYS A 32 -22.87 2.57 -23.58
CA LYS A 32 -23.01 1.58 -24.65
C LYS A 32 -22.87 0.14 -24.17
N LEU A 33 -22.63 -0.09 -22.87
CA LEU A 33 -22.63 -1.44 -22.32
C LEU A 33 -24.01 -2.07 -22.52
N LEU A 34 -24.01 -3.37 -22.83
CA LEU A 34 -25.25 -4.13 -22.96
C LEU A 34 -26.07 -3.96 -21.68
N PRO A 35 -27.34 -3.55 -21.76
CA PRO A 35 -28.18 -3.42 -20.58
C PRO A 35 -28.37 -4.80 -19.97
N VAL A 36 -27.79 -5.02 -18.79
CA VAL A 36 -27.92 -6.26 -18.03
C VAL A 36 -28.97 -6.02 -16.95
N PHE A 37 -30.02 -6.85 -16.90
CA PHE A 37 -31.17 -6.71 -15.98
C PHE A 37 -31.86 -5.33 -16.00
N GLY A 38 -31.84 -4.61 -17.14
CA GLY A 38 -32.50 -3.31 -17.30
C GLY A 38 -31.71 -2.10 -16.78
N TYR A 39 -30.50 -2.30 -16.24
CA TYR A 39 -29.61 -1.22 -15.84
C TYR A 39 -28.84 -0.68 -17.04
N LYS A 40 -28.80 0.65 -17.18
CA LYS A 40 -28.09 1.34 -18.27
C LYS A 40 -26.64 1.70 -17.93
N PHE A 41 -26.12 1.28 -16.78
CA PHE A 41 -24.75 1.52 -16.26
C PHE A 41 -24.20 2.94 -16.43
N GLY A 42 -25.06 3.93 -16.67
CA GLY A 42 -24.70 5.33 -16.85
C GLY A 42 -24.40 6.03 -15.53
N PRO A 43 -25.25 5.89 -14.48
CA PRO A 43 -24.97 6.49 -13.18
C PRO A 43 -23.80 5.83 -12.46
N GLN A 44 -22.86 6.63 -11.93
CA GLN A 44 -21.69 6.17 -11.18
C GLN A 44 -22.05 5.22 -10.02
N ILE A 45 -23.20 5.44 -9.38
CA ILE A 45 -23.69 4.61 -8.29
C ILE A 45 -23.97 3.15 -8.72
N GLN A 46 -24.43 2.93 -9.96
CA GLN A 46 -24.66 1.58 -10.49
C GLN A 46 -23.33 0.83 -10.70
N ILE A 47 -22.31 1.54 -11.18
CA ILE A 47 -20.96 1.00 -11.33
C ILE A 47 -20.34 0.69 -9.97
N TYR A 48 -20.55 1.56 -8.98
CA TYR A 48 -20.10 1.29 -7.61
C TYR A 48 -20.65 -0.03 -7.08
N TYR A 49 -21.97 -0.26 -7.20
CA TYR A 49 -22.57 -1.53 -6.77
C TYR A 49 -22.07 -2.73 -7.58
N LEU A 50 -21.87 -2.58 -8.89
CA LEU A 50 -21.29 -3.62 -9.74
C LEU A 50 -19.89 -4.02 -9.25
N ILE A 51 -19.01 -3.03 -9.04
CA ILE A 51 -17.64 -3.24 -8.55
C ILE A 51 -17.68 -3.83 -7.14
N ALA A 52 -18.54 -3.34 -6.26
CA ALA A 52 -18.66 -3.83 -4.88
C ALA A 52 -19.09 -5.31 -4.84
N ILE A 53 -20.09 -5.70 -5.65
CA ILE A 53 -20.55 -7.09 -5.76
C ILE A 53 -19.41 -7.98 -6.27
N TRP A 54 -18.76 -7.60 -7.37
CA TRP A 54 -17.65 -8.38 -7.92
C TRP A 54 -16.47 -8.47 -6.96
N CYS A 55 -16.13 -7.38 -6.29
CA CYS A 55 -15.10 -7.36 -5.26
C CYS A 55 -15.43 -8.36 -4.14
N PHE A 56 -16.66 -8.33 -3.62
CA PHE A 56 -17.10 -9.27 -2.59
C PHE A 56 -17.05 -10.73 -3.07
N VAL A 57 -17.51 -11.00 -4.29
CA VAL A 57 -17.44 -12.35 -4.91
C VAL A 57 -15.99 -12.80 -5.04
N CYS A 58 -15.09 -11.97 -5.56
CA CYS A 58 -13.68 -12.30 -5.70
C CYS A 58 -13.02 -12.55 -4.34
N VAL A 59 -13.29 -11.72 -3.33
CA VAL A 59 -12.78 -11.92 -1.96
C VAL A 59 -13.31 -13.23 -1.38
N ALA A 60 -14.60 -13.53 -1.52
CA ALA A 60 -15.20 -14.77 -1.05
C ALA A 60 -14.61 -16.00 -1.73
N LEU A 61 -14.40 -15.95 -3.06
CA LEU A 61 -13.78 -17.03 -3.82
C LEU A 61 -12.31 -17.24 -3.44
N MET A 62 -11.53 -16.16 -3.33
CA MET A 62 -10.15 -16.24 -2.86
C MET A 62 -10.08 -16.84 -1.46
N TYR A 63 -10.98 -16.42 -0.57
CA TYR A 63 -11.07 -16.98 0.78
C TYR A 63 -11.45 -18.46 0.77
N ALA A 64 -12.42 -18.87 -0.04
CA ALA A 64 -12.80 -20.27 -0.20
C ALA A 64 -11.60 -21.12 -0.66
N ILE A 65 -10.83 -20.63 -1.64
CA ILE A 65 -9.65 -21.32 -2.16
C ILE A 65 -8.59 -21.53 -1.07
N THR A 66 -8.40 -20.58 -0.15
CA THR A 66 -7.47 -20.77 0.98
C THR A 66 -7.84 -21.94 1.89
N ARG A 67 -9.13 -22.32 1.95
CA ARG A 67 -9.63 -23.46 2.75
C ARG A 67 -9.56 -24.79 2.01
N THR A 68 -9.30 -24.80 0.71
CA THR A 68 -9.19 -26.02 -0.10
C THR A 68 -7.80 -26.66 0.02
N PRO A 69 -7.63 -27.93 -0.40
CA PRO A 69 -6.31 -28.59 -0.45
C PRO A 69 -5.29 -27.81 -1.27
N LEU A 70 -5.72 -27.13 -2.34
CA LEU A 70 -4.86 -26.29 -3.17
C LEU A 70 -4.22 -25.16 -2.35
N GLY A 71 -4.99 -24.48 -1.49
CA GLY A 71 -4.47 -23.42 -0.62
C GLY A 71 -3.41 -23.94 0.36
N ARG A 72 -3.64 -25.12 0.95
CA ARG A 72 -2.65 -25.76 1.83
C ARG A 72 -1.39 -26.16 1.08
N MET A 73 -1.52 -26.67 -0.14
CA MET A 73 -0.38 -27.01 -0.99
C MET A 73 0.42 -25.78 -1.41
N CYS A 74 -0.24 -24.65 -1.69
CA CYS A 74 0.45 -23.38 -1.95
C CYS A 74 1.31 -22.95 -0.75
N ASN A 75 0.81 -23.11 0.48
CA ASN A 75 1.58 -22.85 1.69
C ASN A 75 2.75 -23.84 1.85
N ALA A 76 2.52 -25.13 1.63
CA ALA A 76 3.57 -26.14 1.69
C ALA A 76 4.71 -25.86 0.69
N VAL A 77 4.37 -25.50 -0.56
CA VAL A 77 5.34 -25.14 -1.61
C VAL A 77 6.05 -23.81 -1.31
N ARG A 78 5.40 -22.89 -0.60
CA ARG A 78 6.01 -21.64 -0.12
C ARG A 78 7.05 -21.92 0.98
N ASP A 79 6.74 -22.78 1.93
CA ASP A 79 7.58 -23.04 3.09
C ASP A 79 8.78 -23.93 2.74
N ASN A 80 8.55 -25.03 2.02
CA ASN A 80 9.62 -25.90 1.54
C ASN A 80 9.21 -26.65 0.26
N PRO A 81 9.62 -26.19 -0.94
CA PRO A 81 9.24 -26.81 -2.19
C PRO A 81 9.81 -28.23 -2.35
N GLU A 82 11.02 -28.49 -1.83
CA GLU A 82 11.67 -29.80 -1.92
C GLU A 82 10.90 -30.86 -1.13
N ARG A 83 10.43 -30.50 0.08
CA ARG A 83 9.56 -31.38 0.90
C ARG A 83 8.22 -31.67 0.23
N ALA A 84 7.64 -30.69 -0.46
CA ALA A 84 6.39 -30.91 -1.19
C ALA A 84 6.57 -31.92 -2.34
N GLU A 85 7.75 -31.93 -2.98
CA GLU A 85 8.09 -32.87 -4.05
C GLU A 85 8.33 -34.29 -3.54
N PHE A 86 8.91 -34.46 -2.35
CA PHE A 86 9.02 -35.79 -1.72
C PHE A 86 7.67 -36.44 -1.37
N VAL A 87 6.62 -35.63 -1.16
CA VAL A 87 5.24 -36.12 -0.92
C VAL A 87 4.54 -36.48 -2.25
N GLY A 88 5.17 -36.21 -3.41
CA GLY A 88 4.66 -36.54 -4.74
C GLY A 88 3.94 -35.40 -5.46
N TYR A 89 3.96 -34.18 -4.92
CA TYR A 89 3.39 -33.00 -5.57
C TYR A 89 4.47 -32.19 -6.28
N SER A 90 4.28 -31.86 -7.56
CA SER A 90 5.22 -30.99 -8.26
C SER A 90 5.04 -29.52 -7.89
N ALA A 91 6.08 -28.90 -7.34
CA ALA A 91 6.06 -27.48 -6.96
C ALA A 91 5.75 -26.58 -8.17
N GLN A 92 6.23 -26.95 -9.36
CA GLN A 92 5.97 -26.23 -10.61
C GLN A 92 4.48 -26.15 -10.96
N ARG A 93 3.73 -27.26 -10.86
CA ARG A 93 2.29 -27.26 -11.19
C ARG A 93 1.49 -26.42 -10.21
N VAL A 94 1.81 -26.51 -8.91
CA VAL A 94 1.16 -25.70 -7.87
C VAL A 94 1.39 -24.22 -8.13
N ARG A 95 2.63 -23.80 -8.42
CA ARG A 95 2.96 -22.41 -8.76
C ARG A 95 2.27 -21.94 -10.04
N PHE A 96 2.16 -22.79 -11.05
CA PHE A 96 1.46 -22.46 -12.29
C PHE A 96 -0.03 -22.21 -12.05
N ILE A 97 -0.71 -23.10 -11.32
CA ILE A 97 -2.13 -22.94 -10.99
C ILE A 97 -2.34 -21.66 -10.15
N ALA A 98 -1.48 -21.42 -9.15
CA ALA A 98 -1.55 -20.21 -8.34
C ALA A 98 -1.35 -18.93 -9.18
N PHE A 99 -0.43 -18.97 -10.15
CA PHE A 99 -0.21 -17.87 -11.08
C PHE A 99 -1.42 -17.63 -11.99
N SER A 100 -1.99 -18.66 -12.61
CA SER A 100 -3.18 -18.56 -13.46
C SER A 100 -4.40 -18.03 -12.70
N LEU A 101 -4.58 -18.50 -11.47
CA LEU A 101 -5.66 -18.02 -10.60
C LEU A 101 -5.48 -16.54 -10.24
N SER A 102 -4.25 -16.13 -9.88
CA SER A 102 -3.93 -14.73 -9.58
C SER A 102 -4.16 -13.84 -10.80
N ALA A 103 -3.76 -14.29 -11.99
CA ALA A 103 -4.00 -13.59 -13.25
C ALA A 103 -5.50 -13.45 -13.57
N THR A 104 -6.32 -14.45 -13.22
CA THR A 104 -7.78 -14.39 -13.39
C THR A 104 -8.38 -13.27 -12.55
N PHE A 105 -8.03 -13.20 -11.26
CA PHE A 105 -8.53 -12.14 -10.38
C PHE A 105 -7.99 -10.75 -10.77
N ALA A 106 -6.73 -10.66 -11.18
CA ALA A 106 -6.16 -9.41 -11.70
C ALA A 106 -6.85 -8.96 -13.00
N GLY A 107 -7.22 -9.90 -13.88
CA GLY A 107 -7.98 -9.63 -15.10
C GLY A 107 -9.38 -9.08 -14.81
N VAL A 108 -10.09 -9.65 -13.81
CA VAL A 108 -11.38 -9.13 -13.35
C VAL A 108 -11.22 -7.70 -12.81
N ALA A 109 -10.19 -7.45 -11.99
CA ALA A 109 -9.91 -6.11 -11.47
C ALA A 109 -9.61 -5.11 -12.60
N GLY A 110 -8.83 -5.49 -13.61
CA GLY A 110 -8.54 -4.68 -14.79
C GLY A 110 -9.80 -4.37 -15.62
N ALA A 111 -10.68 -5.36 -15.82
CA ALA A 111 -11.95 -5.16 -16.52
C ALA A 111 -12.88 -4.18 -15.77
N LEU A 112 -12.96 -4.31 -14.44
CA LEU A 112 -13.72 -3.38 -13.60
C LEU A 112 -13.14 -1.96 -13.62
N SER A 113 -11.80 -1.84 -13.62
CA SER A 113 -11.09 -0.57 -13.77
C SER A 113 -11.42 0.11 -15.11
N ALA A 114 -11.46 -0.66 -16.21
CA ALA A 114 -11.83 -0.15 -17.53
C ALA A 114 -13.24 0.44 -17.56
N ILE A 115 -14.19 -0.20 -16.86
CA ILE A 115 -15.57 0.27 -16.75
C ILE A 115 -15.65 1.53 -15.86
N ASN A 116 -14.81 1.63 -14.84
CA ASN A 116 -14.83 2.74 -13.90
C ASN A 116 -14.24 4.03 -14.48
N PHE A 117 -13.05 3.94 -15.10
CA PHE A 117 -12.30 5.09 -15.59
C PHE A 117 -12.61 5.46 -17.05
N GLU A 118 -13.28 4.57 -17.79
CA GLU A 118 -13.64 4.77 -19.21
C GLU A 118 -12.47 5.00 -20.19
N LEU A 119 -11.24 5.02 -19.70
CA LEU A 119 -10.03 5.17 -20.49
C LEU A 119 -8.98 4.20 -19.98
N MET A 120 -8.41 3.42 -20.89
CA MET A 120 -7.29 2.53 -20.57
C MET A 120 -6.14 2.78 -21.54
N ASN A 121 -4.99 3.16 -21.00
CA ASN A 121 -3.76 3.36 -21.76
C ASN A 121 -2.70 2.30 -21.39
N SER A 122 -1.57 2.32 -22.09
CA SER A 122 -0.46 1.39 -21.86
C SER A 122 0.14 1.49 -20.45
N HIS A 123 0.08 2.65 -19.79
CA HIS A 123 0.57 2.82 -18.43
C HIS A 123 -0.15 1.93 -17.41
N ALA A 124 -1.40 1.55 -17.67
CA ALA A 124 -2.15 0.63 -16.82
C ALA A 124 -1.50 -0.76 -16.73
N ALA A 125 -0.77 -1.19 -17.76
CA ALA A 125 -0.05 -2.47 -17.81
C ALA A 125 1.42 -2.37 -17.38
N GLY A 126 1.91 -1.15 -17.09
CA GLY A 126 3.32 -0.91 -16.78
C GLY A 126 3.74 -1.37 -15.37
N ALA A 127 5.05 -1.45 -15.17
CA ALA A 127 5.67 -1.79 -13.89
C ALA A 127 5.31 -0.82 -12.77
N GLY A 128 5.00 0.44 -13.09
CA GLY A 128 4.54 1.42 -12.11
C GLY A 128 3.25 0.98 -11.39
N GLN A 129 2.25 0.52 -12.14
CA GLN A 129 1.00 0.00 -11.57
C GLN A 129 1.23 -1.31 -10.82
N SER A 130 2.03 -2.22 -11.38
CA SER A 130 2.41 -3.46 -10.70
C SER A 130 3.11 -3.18 -9.37
N GLY A 131 3.99 -2.17 -9.34
CA GLY A 131 4.63 -1.65 -8.14
C GLY A 131 3.60 -1.16 -7.14
N ALA A 132 2.70 -0.25 -7.52
CA ALA A 132 1.65 0.26 -6.63
C ALA A 132 0.83 -0.85 -5.96
N VAL A 133 0.42 -1.88 -6.70
CA VAL A 133 -0.32 -3.03 -6.14
C VAL A 133 0.54 -3.82 -5.16
N LEU A 134 1.80 -4.11 -5.50
CA LEU A 134 2.73 -4.78 -4.57
C LEU A 134 2.88 -3.96 -3.28
N LEU A 135 3.06 -2.65 -3.40
CA LEU A 135 3.17 -1.72 -2.26
C LEU A 135 1.93 -1.82 -1.35
N MET A 136 0.73 -1.74 -1.91
CA MET A 136 -0.52 -1.94 -1.15
C MET A 136 -0.53 -3.27 -0.41
N THR A 137 -0.12 -4.37 -1.06
CA THR A 137 -0.11 -5.69 -0.42
C THR A 137 0.92 -5.83 0.69
N TYR A 138 2.13 -5.28 0.50
CA TYR A 138 3.19 -5.32 1.50
C TYR A 138 2.88 -4.42 2.70
N VAL A 139 2.40 -3.20 2.46
CA VAL A 139 2.01 -2.26 3.51
C VAL A 139 0.86 -2.82 4.33
N GLY A 140 -0.15 -3.38 3.67
CA GLY A 140 -1.24 -4.08 4.32
C GLY A 140 -0.82 -5.33 5.10
N GLY A 141 0.19 -6.05 4.59
CA GLY A 141 0.81 -7.22 5.20
C GLY A 141 0.44 -8.52 4.48
N VAL A 142 1.44 -9.23 3.97
CA VAL A 142 1.29 -10.45 3.15
C VAL A 142 0.94 -11.68 4.00
N GLY A 143 1.13 -11.60 5.32
CA GLY A 143 0.90 -12.72 6.24
C GLY A 143 -0.58 -12.96 6.59
N GLN A 144 -1.45 -11.99 6.38
CA GLN A 144 -2.88 -12.07 6.74
C GLN A 144 -3.75 -11.84 5.50
N PHE A 145 -4.83 -12.62 5.37
CA PHE A 145 -5.74 -12.53 4.21
C PHE A 145 -6.34 -11.13 4.04
N ILE A 146 -6.66 -10.45 5.14
CA ILE A 146 -7.27 -9.11 5.14
C ILE A 146 -6.21 -8.00 4.91
N GLY A 147 -4.92 -8.31 5.09
CA GLY A 147 -3.83 -7.34 5.01
C GLY A 147 -3.85 -6.52 3.72
N PRO A 148 -3.80 -7.15 2.52
CA PRO A 148 -3.84 -6.43 1.25
C PRO A 148 -5.05 -5.51 1.07
N ILE A 149 -6.22 -5.86 1.64
CA ILE A 149 -7.43 -5.03 1.57
C ILE A 149 -7.26 -3.75 2.37
N ILE A 150 -6.74 -3.86 3.61
CA ILE A 150 -6.43 -2.70 4.46
C ILE A 150 -5.37 -1.83 3.78
N GLY A 151 -4.34 -2.46 3.23
CA GLY A 151 -3.28 -1.77 2.51
C GLY A 151 -3.81 -0.98 1.31
N ALA A 152 -4.67 -1.59 0.48
CA ALA A 152 -5.29 -0.91 -0.66
C ALA A 152 -6.13 0.30 -0.20
N VAL A 153 -7.00 0.14 0.81
CA VAL A 153 -7.82 1.25 1.32
C VAL A 153 -6.96 2.39 1.86
N LEU A 154 -5.97 2.08 2.70
CA LEU A 154 -5.11 3.09 3.29
C LEU A 154 -4.31 3.84 2.23
N ILE A 155 -3.69 3.10 1.32
CA ILE A 155 -2.83 3.66 0.29
C ILE A 155 -3.64 4.50 -0.70
N THR A 156 -4.81 4.04 -1.12
CA THR A 156 -5.68 4.85 -1.99
C THR A 156 -6.15 6.12 -1.29
N PHE A 157 -6.56 6.04 -0.02
CA PHE A 157 -6.94 7.21 0.76
C PHE A 157 -5.79 8.21 0.89
N LEU A 158 -4.58 7.69 1.16
CA LEU A 158 -3.36 8.47 1.30
C LEU A 158 -2.98 9.13 -0.03
N GLN A 159 -3.06 8.40 -1.14
CA GLN A 159 -2.80 8.91 -2.48
C GLN A 159 -3.74 10.07 -2.82
N THR A 160 -5.05 9.91 -2.61
CA THR A 160 -6.02 10.98 -2.86
C THR A 160 -5.75 12.19 -1.98
N SER A 161 -5.53 11.98 -0.68
CA SER A 161 -5.35 13.09 0.27
C SER A 161 -4.03 13.84 0.07
N LEU A 162 -2.92 13.13 -0.19
CA LEU A 162 -1.62 13.78 -0.44
C LEU A 162 -1.55 14.44 -1.81
N SER A 163 -2.20 13.89 -2.83
CA SER A 163 -2.21 14.49 -4.17
C SER A 163 -2.88 15.86 -4.18
N ASP A 164 -3.79 16.13 -3.24
CA ASP A 164 -4.42 17.44 -3.07
C ASP A 164 -3.53 18.45 -2.31
N VAL A 165 -2.58 17.96 -1.50
CA VAL A 165 -1.76 18.79 -0.61
C VAL A 165 -0.37 19.07 -1.19
N THR A 166 0.26 18.08 -1.84
CA THR A 166 1.65 18.17 -2.30
C THR A 166 1.86 17.53 -3.67
N LYS A 167 2.62 18.21 -4.52
CA LYS A 167 3.08 17.67 -5.81
C LYS A 167 4.06 16.50 -5.62
N ALA A 168 4.73 16.42 -4.47
CA ALA A 168 5.72 15.39 -4.13
C ALA A 168 5.10 14.09 -3.55
N TRP A 169 3.80 13.87 -3.70
CA TRP A 169 3.07 12.74 -3.11
C TRP A 169 3.71 11.37 -3.40
N MET A 170 4.28 11.18 -4.59
CA MET A 170 4.94 9.93 -4.98
C MET A 170 6.23 9.65 -4.20
N LEU A 171 6.93 10.68 -3.73
CA LEU A 171 8.10 10.54 -2.86
C LEU A 171 7.68 10.09 -1.47
N TYR A 172 6.67 10.73 -0.88
CA TYR A 172 6.08 10.30 0.40
C TYR A 172 5.61 8.85 0.33
N PHE A 173 5.03 8.47 -0.80
CA PHE A 173 4.58 7.12 -1.05
C PHE A 173 5.72 6.09 -1.03
N GLY A 174 6.80 6.34 -1.76
CA GLY A 174 7.98 5.46 -1.77
C GLY A 174 8.68 5.39 -0.42
N LEU A 175 8.74 6.51 0.29
CA LEU A 175 9.35 6.59 1.61
C LEU A 175 8.55 5.84 2.67
N LEU A 176 7.21 5.96 2.66
CA LEU A 176 6.32 5.19 3.52
C LEU A 176 6.56 3.70 3.30
N PHE A 177 6.67 3.26 2.04
CA PHE A 177 6.95 1.87 1.73
C PHE A 177 8.26 1.38 2.33
N ILE A 178 9.35 2.13 2.14
CA ILE A 178 10.66 1.78 2.72
C ILE A 178 10.54 1.70 4.25
N GLY A 179 9.84 2.65 4.88
CA GLY A 179 9.58 2.64 6.31
C GLY A 179 8.85 1.37 6.76
N VAL A 180 7.76 1.00 6.08
CA VAL A 180 7.00 -0.20 6.43
C VAL A 180 7.82 -1.47 6.23
N VAL A 181 8.59 -1.58 5.15
CA VAL A 181 9.44 -2.77 4.91
C VAL A 181 10.54 -2.91 5.96
N LEU A 182 11.17 -1.80 6.37
CA LEU A 182 12.26 -1.82 7.35
C LEU A 182 11.77 -2.07 8.78
N PHE A 183 10.65 -1.46 9.18
CA PHE A 183 10.22 -1.45 10.57
C PHE A 183 9.04 -2.39 10.88
N ALA A 184 8.26 -2.78 9.86
CA ALA A 184 7.07 -3.61 10.02
C ALA A 184 7.01 -4.71 8.94
N PRO A 185 7.86 -5.75 9.03
CA PRO A 185 7.93 -6.82 8.02
C PRO A 185 6.63 -7.64 7.89
N GLY A 186 5.74 -7.57 8.90
CA GLY A 186 4.38 -8.14 8.85
C GLY A 186 3.32 -7.21 8.25
N GLY A 187 3.68 -5.99 7.86
CA GLY A 187 2.76 -4.91 7.49
C GLY A 187 1.85 -4.48 8.64
N ILE A 188 0.84 -3.67 8.30
CA ILE A 188 -0.13 -3.13 9.25
C ILE A 188 -0.97 -4.24 9.88
N SER A 189 -1.35 -5.27 9.11
CA SER A 189 -2.11 -6.40 9.64
C SER A 189 -1.31 -7.24 10.64
N GLY A 190 0.00 -7.39 10.44
CA GLY A 190 0.88 -8.04 11.42
C GLY A 190 0.98 -7.23 12.72
N TRP A 191 1.09 -5.91 12.62
CA TRP A 191 1.09 -5.02 13.79
C TRP A 191 -0.25 -5.09 14.55
N LEU A 192 -1.37 -5.09 13.83
CA LEU A 192 -2.69 -5.23 14.41
C LEU A 192 -2.88 -6.60 15.10
N ALA A 193 -2.37 -7.67 14.50
CA ALA A 193 -2.41 -9.02 15.08
C ALA A 193 -1.58 -9.13 16.37
N LEU A 194 -0.44 -8.43 16.46
CA LEU A 194 0.38 -8.36 17.68
C LEU A 194 -0.35 -7.63 18.82
N HIS A 195 -1.11 -6.57 18.51
CA HIS A 195 -1.82 -5.77 19.53
C HIS A 195 -3.21 -6.32 19.87
N ALA A 196 -3.83 -7.12 18.99
CA ALA A 196 -5.14 -7.74 19.21
C ALA A 196 -5.30 -8.48 20.58
N PRO A 197 -4.36 -9.35 21.01
CA PRO A 197 -4.46 -9.99 22.33
C PRO A 197 -4.29 -9.01 23.50
N LEU A 198 -3.46 -7.97 23.34
CA LEU A 198 -3.26 -6.92 24.36
C LEU A 198 -4.50 -6.03 24.53
N VAL A 199 -5.21 -5.74 23.43
CA VAL A 199 -6.49 -5.02 23.43
C VAL A 199 -7.58 -5.86 24.10
N ARG A 200 -7.69 -7.14 23.73
CA ARG A 200 -8.68 -8.05 24.35
C ARG A 200 -8.42 -8.28 25.84
N GLY A 201 -7.16 -8.25 26.28
CA GLY A 201 -6.77 -8.35 27.69
C GLY A 201 -6.82 -7.03 28.46
N GLY A 202 -7.24 -5.91 27.85
CA GLY A 202 -7.27 -4.59 28.51
C GLY A 202 -5.90 -4.04 28.91
N ARG A 203 -4.80 -4.68 28.50
CA ARG A 203 -3.42 -4.31 28.88
C ARG A 203 -2.84 -3.18 28.04
N ILE A 204 -3.53 -2.78 26.97
CA ILE A 204 -3.10 -1.68 26.10
C ILE A 204 -3.00 -0.33 26.84
N PHE A 205 -3.77 -0.14 27.91
CA PHE A 205 -3.69 1.06 28.74
C PHE A 205 -2.37 1.18 29.51
N ARG A 206 -1.64 0.07 29.74
CA ARG A 206 -0.28 0.11 30.31
C ARG A 206 0.77 0.59 29.30
N LEU A 207 0.50 0.42 28.00
CA LEU A 207 1.36 0.87 26.90
C LEU A 207 1.07 2.31 26.47
N ALA A 208 -0.15 2.78 26.69
CA ALA A 208 -0.61 4.13 26.35
C ALA A 208 0.33 5.27 26.83
N PRO A 209 0.81 5.32 28.09
CA PRO A 209 1.68 6.41 28.54
C PRO A 209 3.06 6.38 27.86
N ALA A 210 3.61 5.19 27.59
CA ALA A 210 4.88 5.04 26.88
C ALA A 210 4.77 5.46 25.41
N TYR A 211 3.66 5.11 24.74
CA TYR A 211 3.37 5.55 23.38
C TYR A 211 3.04 7.04 23.30
N ALA A 212 2.33 7.61 24.27
CA ALA A 212 2.09 9.05 24.34
C ALA A 212 3.41 9.84 24.49
N LEU A 213 4.34 9.35 25.33
CA LEU A 213 5.67 9.95 25.49
C LEU A 213 6.49 9.86 24.19
N ALA A 214 6.33 8.77 23.42
CA ALA A 214 7.01 8.56 22.14
C ALA A 214 6.37 9.33 20.97
N ALA A 215 5.10 9.70 21.08
CA ALA A 215 4.37 10.40 20.01
C ALA A 215 4.99 11.78 19.70
N LEU A 216 5.47 12.49 20.73
CA LEU A 216 6.03 13.84 20.59
C LEU A 216 7.34 13.87 19.78
N PRO A 217 8.37 13.05 20.10
CA PRO A 217 9.58 12.98 19.26
C PRO A 217 9.32 12.36 17.88
N PHE A 218 8.34 11.46 17.75
CA PHE A 218 7.93 10.91 16.45
C PHE A 218 7.27 11.98 15.57
N ALA A 219 6.39 12.81 16.14
CA ALA A 219 5.77 13.93 15.44
C ALA A 219 6.82 14.97 15.01
N ALA A 220 7.80 15.29 15.87
CA ALA A 220 8.90 16.18 15.52
C ALA A 220 9.72 15.66 14.32
N LEU A 221 10.03 14.36 14.31
CA LEU A 221 10.70 13.71 13.18
C LEU A 221 9.87 13.74 11.91
N PHE A 222 8.58 13.41 12.01
CA PHE A 222 7.67 13.41 10.87
C PHE A 222 7.55 14.81 10.25
N VAL A 223 7.33 15.84 11.08
CA VAL A 223 7.25 17.24 10.63
C VAL A 223 8.58 17.70 10.03
N GLY A 224 9.71 17.38 10.65
CA GLY A 224 11.04 17.68 10.11
C GLY A 224 11.27 17.01 8.75
N MET A 225 10.83 15.77 8.58
CA MET A 225 10.96 15.04 7.32
C MET A 225 10.09 15.63 6.21
N VAL A 226 8.85 15.99 6.54
CA VAL A 226 7.93 16.69 5.62
C VAL A 226 8.51 18.02 5.17
N LEU A 227 9.00 18.85 6.11
CA LEU A 227 9.64 20.13 5.78
C LEU A 227 10.86 19.96 4.87
N LEU A 228 11.72 18.97 5.17
CA LEU A 228 12.88 18.67 4.33
C LEU A 228 12.46 18.31 2.90
N ILE A 229 11.43 17.49 2.76
CA ILE A 229 10.92 17.04 1.46
C ILE A 229 10.32 18.21 0.68
N GLU A 230 9.41 18.98 1.28
CA GLU A 230 8.76 20.10 0.61
C GLU A 230 9.76 21.19 0.19
N LEU A 231 10.70 21.55 1.08
CA LEU A 231 11.75 22.52 0.78
C LEU A 231 12.66 22.04 -0.35
N SER A 232 13.07 20.78 -0.31
CA SER A 232 13.92 20.19 -1.34
C SER A 232 13.20 20.07 -2.68
N TYR A 233 11.96 19.58 -2.68
CA TYR A 233 11.18 19.38 -3.89
C TYR A 233 10.90 20.72 -4.58
N HIS A 234 10.45 21.72 -3.83
CA HIS A 234 10.18 23.03 -4.40
C HIS A 234 11.46 23.72 -4.89
N MET A 235 12.62 23.47 -4.25
CA MET A 235 13.89 24.00 -4.74
C MET A 235 14.42 23.31 -5.99
N LEU A 236 14.24 21.99 -6.10
CA LEU A 236 14.74 21.23 -7.25
C LEU A 236 13.82 21.28 -8.46
N VAL A 237 12.51 21.38 -8.27
CA VAL A 237 11.51 21.23 -9.33
C VAL A 237 10.81 22.55 -9.64
N ASP A 238 10.22 23.21 -8.64
CA ASP A 238 9.35 24.38 -8.86
C ASP A 238 10.10 25.73 -8.83
N ALA A 239 11.35 25.78 -8.34
CA ALA A 239 12.11 27.03 -8.24
C ALA A 239 12.39 27.69 -9.60
N ALA A 240 12.43 26.91 -10.67
CA ALA A 240 12.62 27.40 -12.03
C ALA A 240 11.34 27.98 -12.67
N SER A 241 10.16 27.60 -12.19
CA SER A 241 8.85 27.94 -12.79
C SER A 241 7.98 28.87 -11.92
N GLU A 242 7.99 28.69 -10.59
CA GLU A 242 7.08 29.37 -9.64
C GLU A 242 7.81 30.31 -8.65
N GLY A 243 9.15 30.34 -8.68
CA GLY A 243 9.99 31.17 -7.78
C GLY A 243 10.33 30.49 -6.45
N THR A 244 10.96 31.21 -5.50
CA THR A 244 11.49 30.62 -4.26
C THR A 244 10.52 30.63 -3.07
N LYS A 245 9.35 31.26 -3.20
CA LYS A 245 8.36 31.36 -2.13
C LYS A 245 7.42 30.18 -2.18
N THR A 246 7.47 29.36 -1.14
CA THR A 246 6.65 28.16 -0.98
C THR A 246 5.70 28.40 0.20
N SER A 247 4.49 27.85 0.17
CA SER A 247 3.62 27.84 1.36
C SER A 247 3.45 26.42 1.84
N VAL A 248 4.11 26.07 2.94
CA VAL A 248 3.95 24.75 3.58
C VAL A 248 2.98 24.91 4.75
N PHE A 249 1.84 24.19 4.73
CA PHE A 249 0.75 24.33 5.73
C PHE A 249 0.26 25.77 5.95
N HIS A 250 0.06 26.53 4.86
CA HIS A 250 -0.33 27.96 4.88
C HIS A 250 0.70 28.92 5.50
N ILE A 251 1.90 28.45 5.85
CA ILE A 251 3.02 29.29 6.29
C ILE A 251 3.91 29.57 5.09
N ALA A 252 4.03 30.84 4.70
CA ALA A 252 4.94 31.26 3.63
C ALA A 252 6.40 31.08 4.10
N MET A 253 7.14 30.23 3.41
CA MET A 253 8.57 30.01 3.62
C MET A 253 9.31 30.30 2.33
N ASP A 254 10.41 31.04 2.44
CA ASP A 254 11.33 31.20 1.31
C ASP A 254 12.32 30.05 1.33
N GLY A 255 12.25 29.17 0.34
CA GLY A 255 13.16 28.02 0.26
C GLY A 255 14.63 28.42 0.13
N ALA A 256 14.92 29.66 -0.32
CA ALA A 256 16.28 30.17 -0.47
C ALA A 256 16.86 30.70 0.85
N SER A 257 16.01 30.90 1.85
CA SER A 257 16.40 31.40 3.16
C SER A 257 16.92 30.27 4.05
N ALA A 258 17.95 30.53 4.84
CA ALA A 258 18.50 29.56 5.80
C ALA A 258 17.56 29.13 6.96
N PRO A 259 16.62 29.97 7.47
CA PRO A 259 15.83 29.62 8.65
C PRO A 259 14.95 28.35 8.52
N PRO A 260 14.23 28.10 7.42
CA PRO A 260 13.47 26.86 7.22
C PRO A 260 14.35 25.60 7.22
N TRP A 261 15.55 25.67 6.63
CA TRP A 261 16.52 24.56 6.64
C TRP A 261 17.07 24.29 8.04
N ILE A 262 17.38 25.33 8.81
CA ILE A 262 17.85 25.20 10.20
C ILE A 262 16.74 24.59 11.07
N ALA A 263 15.50 25.09 10.96
CA ALA A 263 14.36 24.54 11.68
C ALA A 263 14.13 23.05 11.37
N THR A 264 14.29 22.68 10.10
CA THR A 264 14.19 21.29 9.63
C THR A 264 15.25 20.39 10.29
N VAL A 265 16.52 20.81 10.29
CA VAL A 265 17.62 20.06 10.93
C VAL A 265 17.41 19.93 12.43
N VAL A 266 16.98 21.00 13.10
CA VAL A 266 16.69 20.99 14.55
C VAL A 266 15.57 20.00 14.88
N LEU A 267 14.48 19.98 14.10
CA LEU A 267 13.37 19.05 14.29
C LEU A 267 13.79 17.59 14.07
N LEU A 268 14.58 17.32 13.02
CA LEU A 268 15.08 15.97 12.74
C LEU A 268 16.04 15.49 13.83
N VAL A 269 17.05 16.28 14.19
CA VAL A 269 18.04 15.91 15.21
C VAL A 269 17.37 15.80 16.59
N GLY A 270 16.51 16.75 16.94
CA GLY A 270 15.76 16.74 18.20
C GLY A 270 14.83 15.54 18.31
N GLY A 271 14.13 15.17 17.24
CA GLY A 271 13.26 14.00 17.24
C GLY A 271 14.02 12.67 17.28
N VAL A 272 15.18 12.54 16.62
CA VAL A 272 16.05 11.34 16.74
C VAL A 272 16.57 11.19 18.17
N LEU A 273 17.08 12.26 18.76
CA LEU A 273 17.61 12.24 20.13
C LEU A 273 16.48 11.93 21.14
N GLY A 274 15.30 12.51 20.94
CA GLY A 274 14.10 12.22 21.73
C GLY A 274 13.66 10.76 21.64
N LEU A 275 13.60 10.19 20.43
CA LEU A 275 13.27 8.76 20.27
C LEU A 275 14.32 7.86 20.92
N ARG A 276 15.62 8.15 20.75
CA ARG A 276 16.68 7.39 21.41
C ARG A 276 16.57 7.41 22.93
N ALA A 277 16.18 8.54 23.51
CA ALA A 277 15.98 8.65 24.96
C ALA A 277 14.72 7.92 25.47
N VAL A 278 13.67 7.84 24.65
CA VAL A 278 12.38 7.20 25.02
C VAL A 278 12.36 5.70 24.69
N TRP A 279 13.20 5.23 23.75
CA TRP A 279 13.26 3.84 23.31
C TRP A 279 13.39 2.81 24.44
N PRO A 280 14.26 2.99 25.46
CA PRO A 280 14.39 2.04 26.57
C PRO A 280 13.08 1.90 27.36
N LYS A 281 12.38 3.03 27.60
CA LYS A 281 11.12 3.05 28.35
C LYS A 281 9.98 2.35 27.61
N ILE A 282 9.98 2.40 26.28
CA ILE A 282 9.03 1.62 25.46
C ILE A 282 9.32 0.13 25.59
N GLY A 283 10.59 -0.26 25.54
CA GLY A 283 11.02 -1.66 25.73
C GLY A 283 10.59 -2.22 27.08
N GLU A 284 10.78 -1.45 28.15
CA GLU A 284 10.34 -1.82 29.51
C GLU A 284 8.82 -1.93 29.62
N ALA A 285 8.07 -0.96 29.08
CA ALA A 285 6.61 -0.99 29.08
C ALA A 285 6.05 -2.17 28.27
N TRP A 286 6.70 -2.52 27.16
CA TRP A 286 6.35 -3.68 26.34
C TRP A 286 6.64 -5.00 27.06
N ALA A 287 7.81 -5.14 27.68
CA ALA A 287 8.15 -6.30 28.49
C ALA A 287 7.11 -6.51 29.63
N ALA A 288 6.80 -5.45 30.36
CA ALA A 288 5.82 -5.48 31.45
C ALA A 288 4.37 -5.78 31.00
N ALA A 289 4.01 -5.48 29.76
CA ALA A 289 2.71 -5.79 29.20
C ALA A 289 2.60 -7.24 28.68
N THR A 290 3.74 -7.84 28.30
CA THR A 290 3.82 -9.16 27.65
C THR A 290 4.19 -10.27 28.62
N GLU A 291 4.79 -9.97 29.77
CA GLU A 291 5.04 -10.98 30.81
C GLU A 291 3.73 -11.63 31.28
N PRO A 292 3.66 -12.97 31.33
CA PRO A 292 2.56 -13.66 31.99
C PRO A 292 2.67 -13.35 33.48
N THR A 293 1.70 -12.61 34.01
CA THR A 293 1.52 -12.49 35.45
C THR A 293 1.39 -13.90 36.01
N GLY A 294 2.39 -14.35 36.78
CA GLY A 294 2.34 -15.64 37.46
C GLY A 294 1.07 -15.72 38.31
N GLY A 295 0.14 -16.58 37.90
CA GLY A 295 -1.15 -16.72 38.57
C GLY A 295 -2.27 -17.10 37.59
N GLU A 296 -2.16 -18.27 36.98
CA GLU A 296 -3.29 -19.16 36.63
C GLU A 296 -2.67 -20.45 36.06
N ALA A 297 -2.40 -21.38 36.98
CA ALA A 297 -2.23 -22.81 36.73
C ALA A 297 -3.56 -23.51 36.99
#